data_AF-A0A1S0TTC1-F1
#
_entry.id   AF-A0A1S0TTC1-F1
#
_cell.length_a   1.000
_cell.length_b   1.000
_cell.length_c   1.000
_cell.angle_alpha   90.00
_cell.angle_beta   90.00
_cell.angle_gamma   90.00
#
_symmetry.space_group_name_H-M   'P 1'
#
loop_
_entity.id
_entity.type
_entity.pdbx_description
1 polymer ?
#
loop_
_entity_poly.entity_id
_entity_poly.type
_entity_poly.pdbx_seq_one_letter_code
_entity_poly.pdbx_strand_id
1 'polypeptide(L)'
;MEDDGNGDVIHKLTREEYNEPIQDAYVESMARMSYAELDDKYNPGPTLPDGTVNFECHCVGHLVASPCGHEFREAIKCQKSAGEAALEEGACATEFMNFMNCVIRTGCFKSRPDHNDDEEEEMEENAELEDSVHSNQT
;
A
#
# COMPACT_ATOMS: atom_id res chain seq x y z
N MET A 1 -30.34 -7.76 -20.74
CA MET A 1 -30.40 -6.55 -19.89
C MET A 1 -31.72 -6.62 -19.16
N GLU A 2 -31.68 -7.03 -17.91
CA GLU A 2 -32.85 -7.09 -17.04
C GLU A 2 -32.60 -6.03 -15.96
N ASP A 3 -33.45 -5.00 -15.96
CA ASP A 3 -33.45 -3.90 -15.00
C ASP A 3 -34.47 -4.26 -13.92
N ASP A 4 -34.00 -4.86 -12.84
CA ASP A 4 -34.83 -5.33 -11.73
C ASP A 4 -35.18 -4.19 -10.76
N GLY A 5 -35.62 -3.03 -11.27
CA GLY A 5 -36.45 -2.04 -10.55
C GLY A 5 -36.01 -1.53 -9.16
N ASN A 6 -34.80 -1.83 -8.70
CA ASN A 6 -34.33 -1.53 -7.36
C ASN A 6 -32.83 -1.23 -7.38
N GLY A 7 -32.49 0.02 -7.75
CA GLY A 7 -31.28 0.77 -7.37
C GLY A 7 -29.88 0.27 -7.76
N ASP A 8 -29.68 -1.03 -7.90
CA ASP A 8 -28.38 -1.67 -8.08
C ASP A 8 -28.31 -2.32 -9.46
N VAL A 9 -27.34 -1.87 -10.26
CA VAL A 9 -27.08 -2.43 -11.58
C VAL A 9 -25.98 -3.49 -11.45
N ILE A 10 -26.32 -4.75 -11.67
CA ILE A 10 -25.35 -5.85 -11.68
C ILE A 10 -24.78 -6.01 -13.09
N HIS A 11 -23.51 -5.66 -13.27
CA HIS A 11 -22.76 -5.96 -14.49
C HIS A 11 -22.21 -7.40 -14.43
N LYS A 12 -22.63 -8.24 -15.37
CA LYS A 12 -22.13 -9.62 -15.53
C LYS A 12 -21.30 -9.69 -16.80
N LEU A 13 -20.16 -10.36 -16.73
CA LEU A 13 -19.25 -10.60 -17.85
C LEU A 13 -19.02 -12.11 -17.98
N THR A 14 -19.08 -12.63 -19.20
CA THR A 14 -18.71 -14.02 -19.49
C THR A 14 -17.19 -14.19 -19.43
N ARG A 15 -16.74 -15.45 -19.36
CA ARG A 15 -15.30 -15.75 -19.38
C ARG A 15 -14.67 -15.35 -20.70
N GLU A 16 -15.38 -15.54 -21.80
CA GLU A 16 -14.95 -15.17 -23.13
C GLU A 16 -14.79 -13.65 -23.24
N GLU A 17 -15.81 -12.88 -22.84
CA GLU A 17 -15.78 -11.41 -22.81
C GLU A 17 -14.67 -10.85 -21.91
N TYR A 18 -14.34 -11.51 -20.79
CA TYR A 18 -13.21 -11.11 -19.94
C TYR A 18 -11.86 -11.19 -20.66
N ASN A 19 -11.70 -12.12 -21.61
CA ASN A 19 -10.47 -12.31 -22.35
C ASN A 19 -10.39 -11.44 -23.62
N GLU A 20 -11.49 -10.79 -24.00
CA GLU A 20 -11.50 -9.87 -25.13
C GLU A 20 -10.94 -8.48 -24.75
N PRO A 21 -10.39 -7.72 -25.71
CA PRO A 21 -9.99 -6.34 -25.46
C PRO A 21 -11.15 -5.49 -24.95
N ILE A 22 -10.85 -4.55 -24.05
CA ILE A 22 -11.84 -3.62 -23.50
C ILE A 22 -12.41 -2.76 -24.65
N GLN A 23 -13.71 -2.89 -24.93
CA GLN A 23 -14.43 -2.15 -25.99
C GLN A 23 -15.08 -0.85 -25.48
N ASP A 24 -14.49 -0.22 -24.46
CA ASP A 24 -14.98 1.04 -23.92
C ASP A 24 -14.35 2.21 -24.68
N ALA A 25 -15.18 3.09 -25.23
CA ALA A 25 -14.72 4.21 -26.07
C ALA A 25 -13.83 5.20 -25.31
N TYR A 26 -14.04 5.35 -24.00
CA TYR A 26 -13.19 6.20 -23.16
C TYR A 26 -11.83 5.52 -22.91
N VAL A 27 -11.82 4.23 -22.60
CA VAL A 27 -10.58 3.45 -22.44
C VAL A 27 -9.76 3.41 -23.75
N GLU A 28 -10.41 3.21 -24.89
CA GLU A 28 -9.74 3.31 -26.21
C GLU A 28 -9.16 4.70 -26.45
N SER A 29 -9.86 5.76 -26.04
CA SER A 29 -9.37 7.12 -26.20
C SER A 29 -8.10 7.37 -25.39
N MET A 30 -8.05 6.89 -24.13
CA MET A 30 -6.85 6.98 -23.29
C MET A 30 -5.69 6.18 -23.85
N ALA A 31 -5.95 4.97 -24.37
CA ALA A 31 -4.91 4.11 -24.95
C ALA A 31 -4.24 4.73 -26.20
N ARG A 32 -4.91 5.66 -26.89
CA ARG A 32 -4.38 6.38 -28.06
C ARG A 32 -3.73 7.72 -27.72
N MET A 33 -3.91 8.23 -26.51
CA MET A 33 -3.27 9.47 -26.06
C MET A 33 -1.77 9.26 -25.89
N SER A 34 -0.98 10.29 -26.22
CA SER A 34 0.44 10.30 -25.92
C SER A 34 0.67 10.41 -24.40
N TYR A 35 1.86 10.01 -23.93
CA TYR A 35 2.24 10.23 -22.54
C TYR A 35 2.06 11.70 -22.13
N ALA A 36 2.38 12.65 -23.01
CA ALA A 36 2.24 14.08 -22.71
C ALA A 36 0.78 14.56 -22.56
N GLU A 37 -0.18 13.83 -23.10
CA GLU A 37 -1.62 14.10 -22.96
C GLU A 37 -2.22 13.38 -21.74
N LEU A 38 -1.65 12.23 -21.35
CA LEU A 38 -2.02 11.48 -20.16
C LEU A 38 -1.36 12.01 -18.88
N ASP A 39 -0.16 12.58 -19.01
CA ASP A 39 0.60 13.18 -17.92
C ASP A 39 -0.13 14.45 -17.49
N ASP A 40 -1.01 14.28 -16.52
CA ASP A 40 -1.50 15.40 -15.75
C ASP A 40 -0.28 16.00 -15.04
N LYS A 41 0.26 17.08 -15.62
CA LYS A 41 1.40 17.86 -15.08
C LYS A 41 1.15 18.36 -13.66
N TYR A 42 -0.01 18.07 -13.08
CA TYR A 42 -0.35 18.22 -11.68
C TYR A 42 0.36 17.21 -10.76
N ASN A 43 1.69 17.12 -10.85
CA ASN A 43 2.48 16.68 -9.71
C ASN A 43 3.17 17.91 -9.10
N PRO A 44 2.58 18.56 -8.08
CA PRO A 44 3.17 19.73 -7.44
C PRO A 44 4.50 19.42 -6.72
N GLY A 45 4.95 18.16 -6.74
CA GLY A 45 6.20 17.73 -6.14
C GLY A 45 6.08 17.58 -4.62
N PRO A 46 7.20 17.33 -3.93
CA PRO A 46 7.20 17.07 -2.49
C PRO A 46 7.03 18.33 -1.64
N THR A 47 7.04 19.53 -2.22
CA THR A 47 6.97 20.81 -1.51
C THR A 47 5.86 21.67 -2.08
N LEU A 48 4.97 22.15 -1.21
CA LEU A 48 3.89 23.07 -1.58
C LEU A 48 4.43 24.47 -1.87
N PRO A 49 3.65 25.35 -2.54
CA PRO A 49 4.06 26.73 -2.83
C PRO A 49 4.41 27.57 -1.59
N ASP A 50 3.86 27.22 -0.42
CA ASP A 50 4.17 27.86 0.86
C ASP A 50 5.46 27.33 1.52
N GLY A 51 6.15 26.39 0.88
CA GLY A 51 7.38 25.77 1.37
C GLY A 51 7.17 24.57 2.30
N THR A 52 5.93 24.25 2.67
CA THR A 52 5.61 23.08 3.51
C THR A 52 5.64 21.78 2.71
N VAL A 53 5.58 20.64 3.41
CA VAL A 53 5.62 19.32 2.79
C VAL A 53 4.29 19.01 2.13
N ASN A 54 4.32 18.54 0.88
CA ASN A 54 3.16 17.99 0.21
C ASN A 54 2.96 16.51 0.58
N PHE A 55 2.10 16.23 1.56
CA PHE A 55 1.79 14.85 1.96
C PHE A 55 0.85 14.10 1.00
N GLU A 56 0.24 14.80 0.04
CA GLU A 56 -0.56 14.19 -1.03
C GLU A 56 0.32 13.79 -2.24
N CYS A 57 1.62 14.06 -2.19
CA CYS A 57 2.53 13.60 -3.24
C CYS A 57 2.53 12.06 -3.28
N HIS A 58 2.24 11.49 -4.45
CA HIS A 58 2.09 10.05 -4.65
C HIS A 58 3.31 9.25 -4.14
N CYS A 59 4.51 9.85 -4.13
CA CYS A 59 5.75 9.25 -3.64
C CYS A 59 5.68 8.86 -2.15
N VAL A 60 4.90 9.59 -1.34
CA VAL A 60 4.77 9.36 0.10
C VAL A 60 3.36 8.97 0.52
N GLY A 61 2.39 8.99 -0.40
CA GLY A 61 0.98 8.72 -0.09
C GLY A 61 0.76 7.39 0.64
N HIS A 62 1.47 6.33 0.25
CA HIS A 62 1.39 5.02 0.90
C HIS A 62 1.90 5.01 2.35
N LEU A 63 2.86 5.87 2.70
CA LEU A 63 3.38 6.03 4.06
C LEU A 63 2.42 6.87 4.92
N VAL A 64 1.88 7.94 4.32
CA VAL A 64 0.90 8.85 4.96
C VAL A 64 -0.41 8.13 5.28
N ALA A 65 -0.85 7.24 4.40
CA ALA A 65 -2.06 6.42 4.55
C ALA A 65 -1.84 5.14 5.38
N SER A 66 -0.64 4.93 5.94
CA SER A 66 -0.34 3.78 6.78
C SER A 66 -0.88 3.97 8.22
N PRO A 67 -1.01 2.88 9.01
CA PRO A 67 -1.26 2.96 10.45
C PRO A 67 -0.28 3.84 11.23
N CYS A 68 0.93 4.06 10.71
CA CYS A 68 1.98 4.92 11.29
C CYS A 68 2.13 6.27 10.58
N GLY A 69 1.11 6.66 9.80
CA GLY A 69 1.16 7.88 9.00
C GLY A 69 1.24 9.16 9.83
N HIS A 70 0.77 9.16 11.09
CA HIS A 70 0.90 10.31 11.97
C HIS A 70 2.36 10.57 12.34
N GLU A 71 3.06 9.56 12.85
CA GLU A 71 4.47 9.65 13.22
C GLU A 71 5.34 9.96 12.01
N PHE A 72 5.01 9.39 10.84
CA PHE A 72 5.67 9.73 9.57
C PHE A 72 5.56 11.24 9.26
N ARG A 73 4.36 11.82 9.35
CA ARG A 73 4.16 13.25 9.08
C ARG A 73 4.97 14.13 10.01
N GLU A 74 5.06 13.78 11.29
CA GLU A 74 5.83 14.54 12.28
C GLU A 74 7.35 14.47 11.99
N ALA A 75 7.87 13.28 11.68
CA ALA A 75 9.27 13.10 11.28
C ALA A 75 9.64 13.94 10.04
N ILE A 76 8.80 13.90 9.00
CA ILE A 76 9.06 14.61 7.75
C ILE A 76 8.90 16.13 7.89
N LYS A 77 7.94 16.62 8.70
CA LYS A 77 7.84 18.05 9.04
C LYS A 77 9.10 18.54 9.76
N CYS A 78 9.57 17.78 10.75
CA CYS A 78 10.80 18.13 11.46
C CYS A 78 11.98 18.20 10.48
N GLN A 79 12.17 17.15 9.67
CA GLN A 79 13.26 17.09 8.70
C GLN A 79 13.21 18.25 7.69
N LYS A 80 12.01 18.62 7.21
CA LYS A 80 11.84 19.76 6.29
C LYS A 80 12.24 21.10 6.92
N SER A 81 11.99 21.25 8.22
CA SER A 81 12.34 22.46 8.97
C SER A 81 13.81 22.52 9.40
N ALA A 82 14.47 21.36 9.49
CA ALA A 82 15.88 21.25 9.85
C ALA A 82 16.79 21.47 8.65
N GLY A 83 17.94 22.11 8.88
CA GLY A 83 19.02 22.16 7.90
C GLY A 83 19.85 20.87 7.91
N GLU A 84 20.57 20.60 6.83
CA GLU A 84 21.38 19.39 6.66
C GLU A 84 22.37 19.16 7.80
N ALA A 85 23.14 20.19 8.19
CA ALA A 85 24.08 20.10 9.32
C ALA A 85 23.39 19.76 10.66
N ALA A 86 22.18 20.28 10.90
CA ALA A 86 21.44 19.97 12.13
C ALA A 86 20.98 18.51 12.15
N LEU A 87 20.62 17.94 10.99
CA LEU A 87 20.28 16.53 10.86
C LEU A 87 21.50 15.63 11.11
N GLU A 88 22.67 16.01 10.61
CA GLU A 88 23.94 15.32 10.90
C GLU A 88 24.28 15.35 12.39
N GLU A 89 23.92 16.43 13.09
CA GLU A 89 24.05 16.57 14.54
C GLU A 89 22.93 15.87 15.33
N GLY A 90 21.97 15.22 14.65
CA GLY A 90 20.92 14.41 15.27
C GLY A 90 19.59 15.12 15.50
N ALA A 91 19.36 16.29 14.90
CA ALA A 91 18.03 16.89 14.88
C ALA A 91 17.00 15.91 14.29
N CYS A 92 15.77 15.95 14.82
CA CYS A 92 14.65 15.09 14.40
C CYS A 92 14.80 13.59 14.69
N ALA A 93 15.84 13.17 15.43
CA ALA A 93 16.04 11.77 15.78
C ALA A 93 14.87 11.20 16.61
N THR A 94 14.25 12.01 17.47
CA THR A 94 13.13 11.57 18.30
C THR A 94 11.90 11.25 17.44
N GLU A 95 11.55 12.14 16.52
CA GLU A 95 10.41 12.01 15.62
C GLU A 95 10.60 10.82 14.69
N PHE A 96 11.82 10.65 14.15
CA PHE A 96 12.16 9.47 13.35
C PHE A 96 12.04 8.18 14.16
N MET A 97 12.56 8.14 15.38
CA MET A 97 12.45 6.96 16.24
C MET A 97 10.99 6.65 16.62
N ASN A 98 10.14 7.66 16.82
CA ASN A 98 8.71 7.45 17.05
C ASN A 98 8.05 6.77 15.85
N PHE A 99 8.38 7.19 14.62
CA PHE A 99 7.91 6.53 13.40
C PHE A 99 8.41 5.08 13.32
N MET A 100 9.70 4.83 13.52
CA MET A 100 10.27 3.48 13.49
C MET A 100 9.66 2.57 14.56
N ASN A 101 9.46 3.08 15.78
CA ASN A 101 8.81 2.35 16.86
C ASN A 101 7.37 1.97 16.50
N CYS A 102 6.62 2.86 15.84
CA CYS A 102 5.29 2.53 15.34
C CYS A 102 5.35 1.40 14.31
N VAL A 103 6.24 1.50 13.32
CA VAL A 103 6.39 0.51 12.24
C VAL A 103 6.68 -0.87 12.82
N ILE A 104 7.66 -0.97 13.71
CA ILE A 104 8.06 -2.23 14.35
C ILE A 104 6.89 -2.80 15.17
N ARG A 105 6.28 -1.98 16.03
CA ARG A 105 5.20 -2.41 16.92
C ARG A 105 3.96 -2.91 16.18
N THR A 106 3.63 -2.27 15.06
CA THR A 106 2.42 -2.59 14.28
C THR A 106 2.67 -3.61 13.19
N GLY A 107 3.93 -3.94 12.89
CA GLY A 107 4.28 -4.70 11.70
C GLY A 107 3.88 -3.98 10.42
N CYS A 108 3.81 -2.65 10.44
CA CYS A 108 3.45 -1.86 9.27
C CYS A 108 4.41 -2.18 8.13
N PHE A 109 3.87 -2.26 6.91
CA PHE A 109 4.64 -2.60 5.69
C PHE A 109 5.21 -4.02 5.64
N LYS A 110 4.90 -4.90 6.60
CA LYS A 110 5.11 -6.34 6.39
C LYS A 110 4.20 -6.79 5.25
N SER A 111 4.78 -7.39 4.22
CA SER A 111 4.02 -8.14 3.23
C SER A 111 3.25 -9.25 3.96
N ARG A 112 2.01 -9.51 3.53
CA ARG A 112 1.39 -10.80 3.88
C ARG A 112 2.31 -11.90 3.33
N PRO A 113 2.53 -13.00 4.07
CA PRO A 113 3.11 -14.18 3.46
C PRO A 113 2.28 -14.48 2.21
N ASP A 114 2.98 -14.74 1.11
CA ASP A 114 2.33 -15.20 -0.11
C ASP A 114 1.61 -16.50 0.29
N HIS A 115 0.37 -16.72 -0.16
CA HIS A 115 -0.41 -17.95 0.12
C HIS A 115 0.22 -19.21 -0.50
N ASN A 116 1.50 -19.16 -0.84
CA ASN A 116 2.34 -20.26 -1.31
C ASN A 116 3.25 -20.82 -0.19
N ASP A 117 3.34 -20.16 0.97
CA ASP A 117 4.16 -20.61 2.11
C ASP A 117 3.32 -21.29 3.22
N ASP A 118 1.99 -21.32 3.09
CA ASP A 118 1.07 -22.00 4.02
C ASP A 118 1.27 -23.53 4.04
N GLU A 119 1.98 -24.11 3.06
CA GLU A 119 2.29 -25.56 3.05
C GLU A 119 3.41 -25.95 4.03
N GLU A 120 4.31 -25.04 4.41
CA GLU A 120 5.43 -25.36 5.31
C GLU A 120 5.04 -25.28 6.80
N GLU A 121 4.24 -24.29 7.20
CA GLU A 121 3.76 -24.17 8.59
C GLU A 121 2.71 -25.23 8.96
N GLU A 122 1.85 -25.64 8.01
CA GLU A 122 0.90 -26.74 8.23
C GLU A 122 1.60 -28.11 8.34
N MET A 123 2.78 -28.30 7.74
CA MET A 123 3.53 -29.56 7.84
C MET A 123 4.20 -29.75 9.21
N GLU A 124 4.69 -28.69 9.84
CA GLU A 124 5.29 -28.78 11.18
C GLU A 124 4.22 -28.99 12.27
N GLU A 125 3.07 -28.31 12.19
CA GLU A 125 1.97 -28.52 13.15
C GLU A 125 1.40 -29.95 13.07
N ASN A 126 1.25 -30.50 11.86
CA ASN A 126 0.77 -31.87 11.67
C ASN A 126 1.79 -32.93 12.12
N ALA A 127 3.09 -32.68 11.98
CA ALA A 127 4.13 -33.61 12.45
C ALA A 127 4.19 -33.72 13.98
N GLU A 128 4.00 -32.61 14.69
CA GLU A 128 3.93 -32.61 16.17
C GLU A 128 2.64 -33.29 16.69
N LEU A 129 1.53 -33.15 15.95
CA LEU A 129 0.27 -33.85 16.24
C LEU A 129 0.39 -35.36 16.02
N GLU A 130 1.04 -35.83 14.95
CA GLU A 130 1.20 -37.27 14.68
C GLU A 130 2.09 -37.99 15.72
N ASP A 131 3.15 -37.36 16.23
CA ASP A 131 4.01 -37.95 17.27
C ASP A 131 3.27 -38.05 18.63
N SER A 132 2.39 -37.10 18.93
CA SER A 132 1.55 -37.12 20.13
C SER A 132 0.48 -38.23 20.11
N VAL A 133 0.02 -38.62 18.90
CA VAL A 133 -1.00 -39.68 18.71
C VAL A 133 -0.37 -41.07 18.79
N HIS A 134 0.88 -41.26 18.34
CA HIS A 134 1.56 -42.56 18.38
C HIS A 134 2.05 -42.98 19.77
N SER A 135 2.27 -42.05 20.71
CA SER A 135 2.59 -42.40 22.11
C SER A 135 1.42 -42.95 22.92
N ASN A 136 0.17 -42.80 22.45
CA ASN A 136 -1.03 -43.20 23.20
C ASN A 136 -1.63 -44.57 22.78
N GLN A 137 -0.88 -45.40 22.03
CA GLN A 137 -1.28 -46.79 21.70
C GLN A 137 -0.22 -47.85 22.06
N THR A 138 0.48 -47.69 23.18
CA THR A 138 1.18 -48.81 23.87
C THR A 138 0.44 -49.17 25.14
#